data_AF-F2CDT1-F1
#
_entry.id   AF-F2CDT1-F1
#
_cell.length_a   1.000
_cell.length_b   1.000
_cell.length_c   1.000
_cell.angle_alpha   90.00
_cell.angle_beta   90.00
_cell.angle_gamma   90.00
#
_symmetry.space_group_name_H-M   'P 1'
#
loop_
_entity.id
_entity.type
_entity.pdbx_description
1 polymer ?
#
loop_
_entity_poly.entity_id
_entity_poly.type
_entity_poly.pdbx_seq_one_letter_code
_entity_poly.pdbx_strand_id
1 'polypeptide(L)'
;MERAEKRPPGRAFSLHDLSTRKIWLESNHLHVQFDYMIDYSQEGEKYYDAGICFENVELDYCQIYILDSQENRAFTGVYYPLEHFLKEYPQFIITIIHEYYSDKKCLWQGELSMGNKIFPCQLQIMYEGCMNCRVGKEKE
;
A
#
# COMPACT_ATOMS: atom_id res chain seq x y z
N MET A 1 -4.69 -17.47 -15.12
CA MET A 1 -4.04 -16.53 -16.07
C MET A 1 -3.66 -15.31 -15.27
N GLU A 2 -2.36 -15.07 -15.08
CA GLU A 2 -1.85 -13.89 -14.38
C GLU A 2 -1.97 -12.70 -15.35
N ARG A 3 -2.90 -11.78 -15.08
CA ARG A 3 -3.02 -10.54 -15.86
C ARG A 3 -2.14 -9.48 -15.21
N ALA A 4 -0.96 -9.24 -15.78
CA ALA A 4 -0.17 -8.06 -15.46
C ALA A 4 -0.84 -6.84 -16.12
N GLU A 5 -1.68 -6.11 -15.39
CA GLU A 5 -2.18 -4.82 -15.84
C GLU A 5 -1.08 -3.76 -15.68
N LYS A 6 -0.80 -3.01 -16.75
CA LYS A 6 0.24 -1.95 -16.81
C LYS A 6 -0.25 -0.60 -16.26
N ARG A 7 -1.29 -0.58 -15.43
CA ARG A 7 -1.97 0.64 -14.96
C ARG A 7 -2.40 0.44 -13.51
N PRO A 8 -2.65 1.52 -12.74
CA PRO A 8 -3.35 1.38 -11.48
C PRO A 8 -4.56 0.47 -11.65
N PRO A 9 -4.85 -0.39 -10.65
CA PRO A 9 -5.85 -1.43 -10.79
C PRO A 9 -7.06 -0.83 -11.50
N GLY A 10 -7.48 -1.43 -12.62
CA GLY A 10 -8.68 -0.96 -13.29
C GLY A 10 -9.82 -0.86 -12.26
N ARG A 11 -10.88 -0.11 -12.57
CA ARG A 11 -12.05 0.13 -11.69
C ARG A 11 -12.58 -1.10 -10.91
N ALA A 12 -12.24 -2.31 -11.34
CA ALA A 12 -12.55 -3.57 -10.69
C ALA A 12 -11.79 -3.85 -9.38
N PHE A 13 -10.59 -3.31 -9.12
CA PHE A 13 -9.75 -3.70 -7.96
C PHE A 13 -9.26 -2.49 -7.14
N SER A 14 -10.16 -1.67 -6.61
CA SER A 14 -9.77 -0.57 -5.71
C SER A 14 -9.07 -1.09 -4.46
N LEU A 15 -8.09 -0.33 -3.96
CA LEU A 15 -7.44 -0.61 -2.68
C LEU A 15 -8.14 0.03 -1.47
N HIS A 16 -9.28 0.68 -1.69
CA HIS A 16 -10.06 1.28 -0.60
C HIS A 16 -10.44 0.22 0.45
N ASP A 17 -10.22 0.55 1.72
CA ASP A 17 -10.40 -0.30 2.90
C ASP A 17 -9.53 -1.57 2.95
N LEU A 18 -8.53 -1.72 2.07
CA LEU A 18 -7.65 -2.88 2.11
C LEU A 18 -6.55 -2.73 3.15
N SER A 19 -6.32 -3.81 3.88
CA SER A 19 -5.22 -3.94 4.84
C SER A 19 -4.03 -4.65 4.22
N THR A 20 -2.85 -4.08 4.41
CA THR A 20 -1.59 -4.70 4.03
C THR A 20 -1.22 -5.78 5.05
N ARG A 21 -0.86 -6.95 4.54
CA ARG A 21 -0.34 -8.07 5.32
C ARG A 21 1.17 -8.01 5.46
N LYS A 22 1.86 -7.58 4.40
CA LYS A 22 3.32 -7.49 4.36
C LYS A 22 3.76 -6.48 3.32
N ILE A 23 4.77 -5.69 3.66
CA ILE A 23 5.50 -4.85 2.72
C ILE A 23 6.97 -5.20 2.83
N TRP A 24 7.66 -5.42 1.70
CA TRP A 24 9.09 -5.73 1.71
C TRP A 24 9.78 -5.24 0.44
N LEU A 25 11.09 -5.04 0.56
CA LEU A 25 11.97 -4.69 -0.55
C LEU A 25 12.77 -5.93 -0.98
N GLU A 26 12.83 -6.16 -2.29
CA GLU A 26 13.66 -7.22 -2.89
C GLU A 26 14.17 -6.73 -4.25
N SER A 27 15.49 -6.78 -4.49
CA SER A 27 16.09 -6.42 -5.78
C SER A 27 15.65 -5.06 -6.35
N ASN A 28 15.53 -4.04 -5.50
CA ASN A 28 15.01 -2.71 -5.85
C ASN A 28 13.55 -2.68 -6.32
N HIS A 29 12.75 -3.65 -5.88
CA HIS A 29 11.30 -3.70 -6.07
C HIS A 29 10.60 -3.66 -4.71
N LEU A 30 9.53 -2.89 -4.63
CA LEU A 30 8.68 -2.85 -3.44
C LEU A 30 7.49 -3.78 -3.67
N HIS A 31 7.40 -4.78 -2.81
CA HIS A 31 6.32 -5.75 -2.82
C HIS A 31 5.36 -5.46 -1.68
N VAL A 32 4.07 -5.50 -1.99
CA VAL A 32 2.98 -5.33 -1.04
C VAL A 32 2.06 -6.53 -1.19
N GLN A 33 1.80 -7.21 -0.09
CA GLN A 33 0.80 -8.27 0.01
C GLN A 33 -0.37 -7.73 0.82
N PHE A 34 -1.59 -7.93 0.33
CA PHE A 34 -2.82 -7.58 1.04
C PHE A 34 -3.42 -8.83 1.70
N ASP A 35 -4.28 -8.59 2.69
CA ASP A 35 -5.10 -9.66 3.27
C ASP A 35 -6.09 -10.21 2.26
N TYR A 36 -6.71 -9.35 1.44
CA TYR A 36 -7.51 -9.72 0.28
C TYR A 36 -7.64 -8.51 -0.67
N MET A 37 -8.11 -8.72 -1.90
CA MET A 37 -8.70 -7.68 -2.76
C MET A 37 -10.14 -8.06 -3.09
N ILE A 38 -10.98 -7.05 -3.29
CA ILE A 38 -12.38 -7.21 -3.73
C ILE A 38 -12.44 -6.96 -5.25
N ASP A 39 -13.09 -7.85 -5.99
CA ASP A 39 -13.41 -7.65 -7.40
C ASP A 39 -14.81 -7.03 -7.54
N TYR A 40 -14.87 -5.79 -8.01
CA TYR A 40 -16.11 -5.05 -8.26
C TYR A 40 -16.64 -5.20 -9.70
N SER A 41 -16.04 -6.07 -10.52
CA SER A 41 -16.46 -6.26 -11.93
C SER A 41 -17.72 -7.11 -12.11
N GLN A 42 -18.14 -7.84 -11.08
CA GLN A 42 -19.29 -8.75 -11.10
C GLN A 42 -20.30 -8.39 -10.02
N GLU A 43 -21.54 -8.88 -10.15
CA GLU A 43 -22.52 -8.80 -9.06
C GLU A 43 -22.08 -9.70 -7.90
N GLY A 44 -21.95 -9.12 -6.70
CA GLY A 44 -21.47 -9.79 -5.50
C GLY A 44 -20.00 -9.51 -5.19
N GLU A 45 -19.65 -9.50 -3.91
CA GLU A 45 -18.26 -9.31 -3.45
C GLU A 45 -17.51 -10.63 -3.52
N LYS A 46 -16.47 -10.69 -4.36
CA LYS A 46 -15.53 -11.81 -4.41
C LYS A 46 -14.17 -11.38 -3.89
N TYR A 47 -13.60 -12.22 -3.04
CA TYR A 47 -12.37 -11.94 -2.32
C TYR A 47 -11.23 -12.74 -2.92
N TYR A 48 -10.10 -12.12 -3.19
CA TYR A 48 -8.93 -12.76 -3.81
C TYR A 48 -7.67 -12.52 -3.00
N ASP A 49 -6.74 -13.47 -3.03
CA ASP A 49 -5.35 -13.16 -2.66
C ASP A 49 -4.78 -12.11 -3.62
N ALA A 50 -3.97 -11.20 -3.08
CA ALA A 50 -3.68 -9.97 -3.79
C ALA A 50 -2.33 -9.37 -3.40
N GLY A 51 -1.56 -8.93 -4.39
CA GLY A 51 -0.35 -8.16 -4.14
C GLY A 51 -0.02 -7.18 -5.24
N ILE A 52 0.80 -6.19 -4.91
CA ILE A 52 1.34 -5.22 -5.85
C ILE A 52 2.87 -5.30 -5.81
N CYS A 53 3.48 -5.21 -6.99
CA CYS A 53 4.92 -5.05 -7.15
C CYS A 53 5.20 -3.72 -7.86
N PHE A 54 5.87 -2.81 -7.18
CA PHE A 54 6.43 -1.59 -7.76
C PHE A 54 7.86 -1.89 -8.22
N GLU A 55 8.09 -1.87 -9.52
CA GLU A 55 9.41 -2.12 -10.09
C GLU A 55 10.30 -0.88 -10.06
N ASN A 56 11.60 -1.08 -9.84
CA ASN A 56 12.63 -0.04 -9.83
C ASN A 56 12.23 1.17 -8.97
N VAL A 57 12.00 0.94 -7.67
CA VAL A 57 11.65 2.03 -6.75
C VAL A 57 12.81 2.99 -6.57
N GLU A 58 12.49 4.28 -6.49
CA GLU A 58 13.45 5.32 -6.13
C GLU A 58 13.42 5.49 -4.61
N LEU A 59 14.23 4.70 -3.90
CA LEU A 59 14.18 4.59 -2.43
C LEU A 59 14.35 5.93 -1.71
N ASP A 60 15.19 6.82 -2.24
CA ASP A 60 15.41 8.17 -1.71
C ASP A 60 14.15 9.04 -1.70
N TYR A 61 13.13 8.67 -2.50
CA TYR A 61 11.84 9.36 -2.59
C TYR A 61 10.65 8.52 -2.10
N CYS A 62 10.91 7.31 -1.59
CA CYS A 62 9.93 6.45 -0.95
C CYS A 62 9.92 6.68 0.56
N GLN A 63 8.74 6.96 1.12
CA GLN A 63 8.67 7.48 2.49
C GLN A 63 7.30 7.30 3.12
N ILE A 64 7.27 7.19 4.45
CA ILE A 64 6.05 7.18 5.24
C ILE A 64 6.02 8.37 6.20
N TYR A 65 4.87 9.03 6.25
CA TYR A 65 4.54 10.05 7.23
C TYR A 65 3.57 9.43 8.23
N ILE A 66 3.90 9.53 9.52
CA ILE A 66 3.08 9.05 10.63
C ILE A 66 2.63 10.29 11.40
N LEU A 67 1.35 10.55 11.41
CA LEU A 67 0.77 11.75 12.03
C LEU A 67 0.40 11.44 13.48
N ASP A 68 0.55 12.43 14.35
CA ASP A 68 0.04 12.32 15.71
C ASP A 68 -1.50 12.35 15.70
N SER A 69 -2.13 11.80 16.74
CA SER A 69 -3.58 11.85 16.87
C SER A 69 -4.07 13.30 16.90
N GLN A 70 -5.24 13.52 16.29
CA GLN A 70 -5.88 14.83 16.06
C GLN A 70 -6.33 15.57 17.35
N GLU A 71 -5.73 15.29 18.50
CA GLU A 71 -6.09 15.94 19.77
C GLU A 71 -5.72 17.43 19.78
N ASN A 72 -4.69 17.82 19.04
CA ASN A 72 -4.23 19.19 18.95
C ASN A 72 -4.58 19.80 17.58
N ARG A 73 -5.03 21.05 17.56
CA ARG A 73 -5.26 21.84 16.33
C ARG A 73 -3.96 22.18 15.56
N ALA A 74 -2.88 21.43 15.78
CA ALA A 74 -1.58 21.59 15.15
C ALA A 74 -1.24 20.30 14.39
N PHE A 75 -0.65 20.44 13.20
CA PHE A 75 -0.18 19.31 12.42
C PHE A 75 1.21 18.90 12.92
N THR A 76 1.30 17.72 13.55
CA THR A 76 2.55 17.13 14.04
C THR A 76 2.65 15.66 13.62
N GLY A 77 3.88 15.14 13.58
CA GLY A 77 4.14 13.77 13.17
C GLY A 77 5.62 13.50 12.93
N VAL A 78 5.90 12.29 12.47
CA VAL A 78 7.25 11.81 12.16
C VAL A 78 7.31 11.35 10.70
N TYR A 79 8.47 11.56 10.09
CA TYR A 79 8.79 11.13 8.76
C TYR A 79 9.86 10.04 8.80
N TYR A 80 9.71 9.00 7.98
CA TYR A 80 10.74 7.99 7.77
C TYR A 80 10.98 7.74 6.28
N PRO A 81 12.26 7.65 5.83
CA PRO A 81 12.58 6.93 4.60
C PRO A 81 12.02 5.51 4.69
N LEU A 82 11.37 5.04 3.62
CA LEU A 82 10.62 3.77 3.65
C LEU A 82 11.53 2.59 4.00
N GLU A 83 12.75 2.57 3.47
CA GLU A 83 13.70 1.49 3.75
C GLU A 83 14.04 1.42 5.25
N HIS A 84 14.18 2.57 5.92
CA HIS A 84 14.43 2.62 7.36
C HIS A 84 13.21 2.15 8.14
N PHE A 85 12.03 2.62 7.77
CA PHE A 85 10.78 2.21 8.42
C PHE A 85 10.58 0.68 8.39
N LEU A 86 10.79 0.05 7.22
CA LEU A 86 10.65 -1.41 7.07
C LEU A 86 11.66 -2.21 7.91
N LYS A 87 12.85 -1.64 8.18
CA LYS A 87 13.88 -2.26 9.03
C LYS A 87 13.56 -2.09 10.52
N GLU A 88 13.09 -0.92 10.93
CA GLU A 88 12.80 -0.60 12.33
C GLU A 88 11.50 -1.22 12.82
N TYR A 89 10.50 -1.32 11.94
CA TYR A 89 9.16 -1.80 12.27
C TYR A 89 8.84 -3.06 11.44
N PRO A 90 9.20 -4.26 11.92
CA PRO A 90 8.93 -5.51 11.20
C PRO A 90 7.48 -5.99 11.30
N GLN A 91 6.69 -5.40 12.20
CA GLN A 91 5.30 -5.76 12.45
C GLN A 91 4.43 -4.51 12.45
N PHE A 92 3.72 -4.29 11.35
CA PHE A 92 2.75 -3.22 11.19
C PHE A 92 1.70 -3.63 10.15
N ILE A 93 0.57 -2.93 10.16
CA ILE A 93 -0.48 -3.04 9.16
C ILE A 93 -0.82 -1.63 8.70
N ILE A 94 -0.88 -1.41 7.39
CA ILE A 94 -1.45 -0.19 6.80
C ILE A 94 -2.82 -0.56 6.23
N THR A 95 -3.87 0.09 6.73
CA THR A 95 -5.21 0.10 6.13
C THR A 95 -5.30 1.31 5.21
N ILE A 96 -5.57 1.09 3.93
CA ILE A 96 -5.64 2.15 2.92
C ILE A 96 -7.07 2.72 2.89
N ILE A 97 -7.20 4.03 3.07
CA ILE A 97 -8.47 4.76 2.95
C ILE A 97 -8.53 5.51 1.62
N HIS A 98 -7.43 6.17 1.23
CA HIS A 98 -7.34 6.88 -0.04
C HIS A 98 -6.10 6.47 -0.81
N GLU A 99 -6.28 6.30 -2.11
CA GLU A 99 -5.22 5.96 -3.05
C GLU A 99 -5.16 7.00 -4.17
N TYR A 100 -3.95 7.45 -4.48
CA TYR A 100 -3.69 8.39 -5.57
C TYR A 100 -2.56 7.85 -6.44
N TYR A 101 -2.77 7.94 -7.75
CA TYR A 101 -1.85 7.42 -8.76
C TYR A 101 -1.52 8.49 -9.79
N SER A 102 -0.24 8.63 -10.09
CA SER A 102 0.27 9.29 -11.30
C SER A 102 1.32 8.39 -11.95
N ASP A 103 1.85 8.82 -13.11
CA ASP A 103 2.73 8.00 -13.96
C ASP A 103 3.90 7.33 -13.22
N LYS A 104 4.47 7.96 -12.19
CA LYS A 104 5.64 7.48 -11.44
C LYS A 104 5.51 7.58 -9.92
N LYS A 105 4.31 7.92 -9.45
CA LYS A 105 4.05 8.17 -8.03
C LYS A 105 2.78 7.46 -7.62
N CYS A 106 2.87 6.76 -6.51
CA CYS A 106 1.73 6.23 -5.78
C CYS A 106 1.70 6.86 -4.38
N LEU A 107 0.52 7.23 -3.92
CA LEU A 107 0.28 7.73 -2.58
C LEU A 107 -0.87 6.96 -1.96
N TRP A 108 -0.64 6.36 -0.80
CA TRP A 108 -1.67 5.77 0.03
C TRP A 108 -1.81 6.57 1.31
N GLN A 109 -3.03 6.93 1.66
CA GLN A 109 -3.37 7.53 2.94
C GLN A 109 -4.30 6.60 3.70
N GLY A 110 -4.12 6.51 5.01
CA GLY A 110 -5.00 5.71 5.85
C GLY A 110 -4.45 5.55 7.25
N GLU A 111 -4.56 4.34 7.78
CA GLU A 111 -4.23 4.05 9.18
C GLU A 111 -3.06 3.07 9.28
N LEU A 112 -2.06 3.43 10.06
CA LEU A 112 -0.94 2.59 10.43
C LEU A 112 -1.19 1.99 11.82
N SER A 113 -1.40 0.68 11.88
CA SER A 113 -1.48 -0.08 13.12
C SER A 113 -0.12 -0.65 13.49
N MET A 114 0.35 -0.34 14.71
CA MET A 114 1.59 -0.87 15.30
C MET A 114 1.28 -1.35 16.72
N GLY A 115 1.09 -2.67 16.88
CA GLY A 115 0.61 -3.26 18.13
C GLY A 115 -0.81 -2.79 18.45
N ASN A 116 -0.99 -2.11 19.59
CA ASN A 116 -2.29 -1.61 20.05
C ASN A 116 -2.52 -0.13 19.72
N LYS A 117 -1.65 0.49 18.93
CA LYS A 117 -1.74 1.91 18.55
C LYS A 117 -2.06 2.03 17.07
N ILE A 118 -2.93 2.98 16.75
CA ILE A 118 -3.31 3.34 15.38
C ILE A 118 -2.94 4.79 15.16
N PHE A 119 -2.28 5.08 14.04
CA PHE A 119 -1.85 6.40 13.64
C PHE A 119 -2.36 6.72 12.24
N PRO A 120 -2.86 7.92 11.97
CA PRO A 120 -3.05 8.35 10.60
C PRO A 120 -1.69 8.37 9.89
N CYS A 121 -1.64 7.86 8.66
CA CYS A 121 -0.40 7.77 7.91
C CYS A 121 -0.58 8.09 6.43
N GLN A 122 0.54 8.41 5.79
CA GLN A 122 0.64 8.56 4.35
C GLN A 122 1.91 7.87 3.85
N LEU A 123 1.76 6.86 3.00
CA LEU A 123 2.84 6.19 2.31
C LEU A 123 2.98 6.75 0.90
N GLN A 124 4.17 7.24 0.56
CA GLN A 124 4.54 7.68 -0.78
C GLN A 124 5.54 6.70 -1.38
N ILE A 125 5.27 6.28 -2.62
CA ILE A 125 6.10 5.37 -3.38
C ILE A 125 6.42 6.01 -4.73
N MET A 126 7.70 6.16 -5.02
CA MET A 126 8.22 6.62 -6.32
C MET A 126 8.86 5.44 -7.03
N TYR A 127 8.57 5.27 -8.31
CA TYR A 127 9.03 4.13 -9.09
C TYR A 127 9.21 4.48 -10.56
N GLU A 128 10.22 3.88 -11.19
CA GLU A 128 10.53 4.08 -12.62
C GLU A 128 10.01 2.94 -13.51
N GLY A 129 9.74 1.76 -12.94
CA GLY A 129 9.23 0.60 -13.67
C GLY A 129 7.70 0.55 -13.74
N CYS A 130 7.13 -0.66 -13.85
CA CYS A 130 5.68 -0.85 -13.79
C CYS A 130 5.20 -1.07 -12.35
N MET A 131 3.97 -0.63 -12.07
CA MET A 131 3.18 -1.13 -10.95
C MET A 131 2.38 -2.33 -11.43
N ASN A 132 2.71 -3.52 -10.95
CA ASN A 132 2.07 -4.77 -11.36
C ASN A 132 1.15 -5.28 -10.26
N CYS A 133 -0.15 -5.36 -10.54
CA CYS A 133 -1.12 -6.02 -9.67
C CYS A 133 -1.14 -7.53 -9.95
N ARG A 134 -1.03 -8.34 -8.91
CA ARG A 134 -1.19 -9.79 -8.96
C ARG A 134 -2.44 -10.17 -8.19
N VAL A 135 -3.42 -10.73 -8.90
CA VAL A 135 -4.63 -11.33 -8.33
C VAL A 135 -4.44 -12.85 -8.34
N GLY A 136 -4.50 -13.44 -7.15
CA GLY A 136 -4.34 -14.86 -6.89
C GLY A 136 -5.65 -15.63 -6.97
N LYS A 137 -5.77 -16.64 -6.11
CA LYS A 137 -6.98 -17.47 -6.03
C LYS A 137 -8.10 -16.73 -5.29
N GLU A 138 -9.34 -17.03 -5.67
CA GLU A 138 -10.52 -16.65 -4.91
C GLU A 138 -10.48 -17.33 -3.54
N LYS A 139 -10.90 -16.61 -2.50
CA LYS A 139 -11.03 -17.11 -1.12
C LYS A 139 -12.46 -17.64 -0.93
N GLU A 140 -12.57 -18.77 -0.24
CA GLU A 140 -13.85 -19.34 0.20
C GLU A 140 -14.46 -18.56 1.38
#